data_AF-A0ABD0JXN2-F1
#
_entry.id   AF-A0ABD0JXN2-F1
#
_cell.length_a   1.000
_cell.length_b   1.000
_cell.length_c   1.000
_cell.angle_alpha   90.00
_cell.angle_beta   90.00
_cell.angle_gamma   90.00
#
_symmetry.space_group_name_H-M   'P 1'
#
loop_
_entity.id
_entity.type
_entity.pdbx_description
1 polymer ?
#
loop_
_entity_poly.entity_id
_entity_poly.type
_entity_poly.pdbx_seq_one_letter_code
_entity_poly.pdbx_strand_id
1 'polypeptide(L)'
;MSVKETVGRYEGPPRVKSDCFKAQLQRIQDDEMQAAKLRAADMATDINEKAKWAEKLETKVAYKRVAITLKQCKAETRQAAKASIMVRRRALELLLQKDTAGYAEELAALGKTFHKQRV
;
A
#
# COMPACT_ATOMS: atom_id res chain seq x y z
N MET A 1 16.49 70.06 31.81
CA MET A 1 15.59 70.57 30.76
C MET A 1 14.89 69.38 30.11
N SER A 2 13.58 69.27 30.31
CA SER A 2 12.76 68.11 29.92
C SER A 2 12.37 68.23 28.45
N VAL A 3 12.56 67.17 27.67
CA VAL A 3 12.27 67.05 26.22
C VAL A 3 10.76 67.17 25.89
N LYS A 4 9.91 67.53 26.87
CA LYS A 4 8.45 67.57 26.72
C LYS A 4 7.88 68.89 26.17
N GLU A 5 8.67 69.95 26.01
CA GLU A 5 8.11 71.29 25.70
C GLU A 5 8.30 71.76 24.25
N THR A 6 9.00 71.03 23.39
CA THR A 6 9.33 71.50 22.02
C THR A 6 8.56 70.82 20.88
N VAL A 7 7.62 69.91 21.16
CA VAL A 7 6.92 69.15 20.10
C VAL A 7 5.59 69.81 19.65
N GLY A 8 5.15 70.88 20.31
CA GLY A 8 3.79 71.42 20.16
C GLY A 8 3.53 72.42 19.02
N ARG A 9 4.45 72.68 18.07
CA ARG A 9 4.28 73.76 17.08
C ARG A 9 3.89 73.34 15.66
N TYR A 10 3.87 72.06 15.34
CA TYR A 10 3.55 71.58 13.98
C TYR A 10 2.53 70.44 13.91
N GLU A 11 1.84 70.14 15.00
CA GLU A 11 0.71 69.21 14.95
C GLU A 11 -0.58 70.04 14.95
N GLY A 12 -1.14 70.27 13.76
CA GLY A 12 -2.50 70.79 13.64
C GLY A 12 -3.49 69.89 14.42
N PRO A 13 -4.69 70.38 14.78
CA PRO A 13 -5.64 69.60 15.57
C PRO A 13 -5.84 68.21 14.94
N PRO A 14 -5.89 67.12 15.74
CA PRO A 14 -6.00 65.77 15.22
C PRO A 14 -7.18 65.71 14.27
N ARG A 15 -6.92 65.45 12.98
CA ARG A 15 -7.98 65.38 11.97
C ARG A 15 -8.88 64.22 12.35
N VAL A 16 -10.09 64.53 12.81
CA VAL A 16 -11.10 63.52 13.11
C VAL A 16 -11.41 62.82 11.79
N LYS A 17 -11.02 61.56 11.68
CA LYS A 17 -11.29 60.74 10.48
C LYS A 17 -12.80 60.71 10.27
N SER A 18 -13.24 61.06 9.06
CA SER A 18 -14.66 61.03 8.71
C SER A 18 -15.23 59.63 8.91
N ASP A 19 -16.53 59.54 9.18
CA ASP A 19 -17.16 58.24 9.40
C ASP A 19 -17.09 57.35 8.15
N CYS A 20 -17.06 57.95 6.96
CA CYS A 20 -16.78 57.25 5.71
C CYS A 20 -15.39 56.59 5.70
N PHE A 21 -14.35 57.24 6.25
CA PHE A 21 -13.02 56.66 6.34
C PHE A 21 -13.00 55.46 7.31
N LYS A 22 -13.71 55.55 8.44
CA LYS A 22 -13.82 54.45 9.41
C LYS A 22 -14.56 53.25 8.80
N ALA A 23 -15.65 53.50 8.08
CA ALA A 23 -16.41 52.47 7.37
C ALA A 23 -15.57 51.78 6.28
N GLN A 24 -14.78 52.55 5.52
CA GLN A 24 -13.89 51.99 4.51
C GLN A 24 -12.77 51.14 5.14
N LEU A 25 -12.21 51.56 6.28
CA LEU A 25 -11.20 50.79 7.00
C LEU A 25 -11.78 49.47 7.52
N GLN A 26 -12.98 49.49 8.09
CA GLN A 26 -13.69 48.28 8.52
C GLN A 26 -13.93 47.32 7.34
N ARG A 27 -14.41 47.84 6.20
CA ARG A 27 -14.61 47.01 5.00
C ARG A 27 -13.32 46.34 4.54
N ILE A 28 -12.20 47.07 4.50
CA ILE A 28 -10.90 46.51 4.12
C ILE A 28 -10.49 45.41 5.11
N GLN A 29 -10.67 45.62 6.41
CA GLN A 29 -10.36 44.61 7.43
C GLN A 29 -11.24 43.35 7.28
N ASP A 30 -12.53 43.52 6.98
CA ASP A 30 -13.45 42.40 6.74
C ASP A 30 -13.08 41.63 5.47
N ASP A 31 -12.74 42.34 4.39
CA ASP A 31 -12.29 41.76 3.13
C ASP A 31 -10.98 40.96 3.32
N GLU A 32 -10.01 41.50 4.07
CA GLU A 32 -8.75 40.83 4.39
C GLU A 32 -8.96 39.59 5.25
N MET A 33 -9.83 39.68 6.27
CA MET A 33 -10.20 38.55 7.12
C MET A 33 -10.86 37.45 6.29
N GLN A 34 -11.77 37.81 5.38
CA GLN A 34 -12.45 36.83 4.52
C GLN A 34 -11.47 36.19 3.53
N ALA A 35 -10.56 36.95 2.95
CA ALA A 35 -9.51 36.43 2.09
C ALA A 35 -8.54 35.49 2.84
N ALA A 36 -8.26 35.75 4.11
CA ALA A 36 -7.49 34.84 4.96
C ALA A 36 -8.24 33.52 5.22
N LYS A 37 -9.55 33.59 5.52
CA LYS A 37 -10.39 32.40 5.71
C LYS A 37 -10.48 31.53 4.46
N LEU A 38 -10.66 32.14 3.28
CA LEU A 38 -10.69 31.41 2.01
C LEU A 38 -9.37 30.69 1.74
N ARG A 39 -8.24 31.38 1.92
CA ARG A 39 -6.91 30.74 1.76
C ARG A 39 -6.72 29.57 2.72
N ALA A 40 -7.17 29.69 3.96
CA ALA A 40 -7.09 28.59 4.93
C ALA A 40 -7.98 27.40 4.51
N ALA A 41 -9.18 27.67 3.99
CA ALA A 41 -10.08 26.64 3.48
C ALA A 41 -9.47 25.92 2.27
N ASP A 42 -8.89 26.65 1.31
CA ASP A 42 -8.24 26.09 0.12
C ASP A 42 -7.03 25.22 0.49
N MET A 43 -6.25 25.62 1.50
CA MET A 43 -5.15 24.77 1.99
C MET A 43 -5.69 23.50 2.66
N ALA A 44 -6.77 23.60 3.45
CA ALA A 44 -7.36 22.45 4.11
C ALA A 44 -7.97 21.45 3.11
N THR A 45 -8.59 21.93 2.03
CA THR A 45 -9.11 21.06 0.97
C THR A 45 -7.99 20.34 0.24
N ASP A 46 -6.93 21.05 -0.18
CA ASP A 46 -5.77 20.44 -0.84
C ASP A 46 -5.09 19.37 0.03
N ILE A 47 -4.90 19.63 1.32
CA ILE A 47 -4.35 18.65 2.27
C ILE A 47 -5.27 17.42 2.36
N ASN A 48 -6.58 17.63 2.48
CA ASN A 48 -7.54 16.53 2.57
C ASN A 48 -7.60 15.70 1.29
N GLU A 49 -7.50 16.32 0.12
CA GLU A 49 -7.47 15.60 -1.16
C GLU A 49 -6.22 14.75 -1.30
N LYS A 50 -5.06 15.30 -0.92
CA LYS A 50 -3.79 14.55 -0.87
C LYS A 50 -3.85 13.38 0.10
N ALA A 51 -4.44 13.56 1.29
CA ALA A 51 -4.63 12.50 2.26
C ALA A 51 -5.52 11.37 1.72
N LYS A 52 -6.68 11.72 1.14
CA LYS A 52 -7.60 10.76 0.50
C LYS A 52 -6.92 10.01 -0.64
N TRP A 53 -6.08 10.68 -1.42
CA TRP A 53 -5.33 10.03 -2.48
C TRP A 53 -4.29 9.04 -1.94
N ALA A 54 -3.57 9.42 -0.87
CA ALA A 54 -2.61 8.54 -0.21
C ALA A 54 -3.27 7.27 0.34
N GLU A 55 -4.40 7.38 1.05
CA GLU A 55 -5.15 6.23 1.56
C GLU A 55 -5.59 5.27 0.43
N LYS A 56 -6.09 5.81 -0.68
CA LYS A 56 -6.46 5.01 -1.87
C LYS A 56 -5.24 4.34 -2.51
N LEU A 57 -4.08 4.99 -2.48
CA LEU A 57 -2.86 4.41 -3.00
C LEU A 57 -2.38 3.25 -2.11
N GLU A 58 -2.39 3.42 -0.79
CA GLU A 58 -1.99 2.39 0.16
C GLU A 58 -2.87 1.15 0.05
N THR A 59 -4.18 1.32 0.01
CA THR A 59 -5.13 0.20 -0.18
C THR A 59 -4.86 -0.56 -1.47
N LYS A 60 -4.59 0.14 -2.58
CA LYS A 60 -4.24 -0.48 -3.86
C LYS A 60 -2.90 -1.21 -3.82
N VAL A 61 -1.90 -0.65 -3.14
CA VAL A 61 -0.59 -1.29 -2.96
C VAL A 61 -0.72 -2.55 -2.10
N ALA A 62 -1.47 -2.48 -0.99
CA ALA A 62 -1.74 -3.62 -0.11
C ALA A 62 -2.44 -4.75 -0.88
N TYR A 63 -3.46 -4.43 -1.68
CA TYR A 63 -4.14 -5.40 -2.54
C TYR A 63 -3.17 -6.09 -3.51
N LYS A 64 -2.31 -5.31 -4.19
CA LYS A 64 -1.30 -5.86 -5.12
C LYS A 64 -0.33 -6.80 -4.40
N ARG A 65 0.12 -6.45 -3.20
CA ARG A 65 1.00 -7.32 -2.39
C ARG A 65 0.32 -8.65 -2.10
N VAL A 66 -0.91 -8.61 -1.60
CA VAL A 66 -1.70 -9.83 -1.32
C VAL A 66 -1.89 -10.68 -2.57
N ALA A 67 -2.21 -10.08 -3.71
CA ALA A 67 -2.39 -10.81 -4.98
C ALA A 67 -1.10 -11.52 -5.43
N ILE A 68 0.05 -10.88 -5.27
CA ILE A 68 1.35 -11.48 -5.59
C ILE A 68 1.65 -12.65 -4.64
N THR A 69 1.49 -12.45 -3.33
CA THR A 69 1.70 -13.51 -2.34
C THR A 69 0.79 -14.70 -2.60
N LEU A 70 -0.49 -14.47 -2.89
CA LEU A 70 -1.42 -15.55 -3.21
C LEU A 70 -0.98 -16.34 -4.45
N LYS A 71 -0.45 -15.67 -5.48
CA LYS A 71 0.08 -16.33 -6.67
C LYS A 71 1.29 -17.21 -6.34
N GLN A 72 2.19 -16.73 -5.48
CA GLN A 72 3.35 -17.49 -5.01
C GLN A 72 2.93 -18.71 -4.21
N CYS A 73 2.04 -18.57 -3.23
CA CYS A 73 1.52 -19.69 -2.44
C CYS A 73 0.82 -20.74 -3.33
N LYS A 74 0.07 -20.32 -4.36
CA LYS A 74 -0.54 -21.24 -5.34
C LYS A 74 0.51 -22.00 -6.17
N ALA A 75 1.65 -21.39 -6.47
CA ALA A 75 2.72 -22.07 -7.17
C ALA A 75 3.42 -23.09 -6.25
N GLU A 76 3.73 -22.70 -5.02
CA GLU A 76 4.36 -23.55 -4.01
C GLU A 76 3.50 -24.78 -3.69
N THR A 77 2.20 -24.59 -3.45
CA THR A 77 1.27 -25.70 -3.20
C THR A 77 1.19 -26.68 -4.36
N ARG A 78 1.19 -26.21 -5.61
CA ARG A 78 1.24 -27.07 -6.80
C ARG A 78 2.55 -27.86 -6.87
N GLN A 79 3.67 -27.24 -6.55
CA GLN A 79 4.97 -27.89 -6.56
C GLN A 79 5.09 -28.93 -5.44
N ALA A 80 4.59 -28.62 -4.24
CA ALA A 80 4.50 -29.55 -3.12
C ALA A 80 3.63 -30.77 -3.46
N ALA A 81 2.49 -30.56 -4.11
CA ALA A 81 1.63 -31.65 -4.57
C ALA A 81 2.36 -32.57 -5.59
N LYS A 82 3.07 -31.98 -6.56
CA LYS A 82 3.89 -32.75 -7.50
C LYS A 82 4.99 -33.55 -6.80
N ALA A 83 5.70 -32.93 -5.85
CA ALA A 83 6.74 -33.60 -5.07
C ALA A 83 6.17 -34.79 -4.28
N SER A 84 5.01 -34.62 -3.64
CA SER A 84 4.32 -35.69 -2.91
C SER A 84 3.98 -36.88 -3.82
N ILE A 85 3.46 -36.61 -5.03
CA ILE A 85 3.16 -37.66 -6.01
C ILE A 85 4.44 -38.38 -6.45
N MET A 86 5.53 -37.66 -6.70
CA MET A 86 6.80 -38.26 -7.10
C MET A 86 7.38 -39.18 -6.02
N VAL A 87 7.29 -38.78 -4.75
CA VAL A 87 7.70 -39.64 -3.62
C VAL A 87 6.87 -40.92 -3.58
N ARG A 88 5.54 -40.83 -3.74
CA ARG A 88 4.66 -41.99 -3.78
C ARG A 88 4.96 -42.91 -4.95
N ARG A 89 5.19 -42.35 -6.14
CA ARG A 89 5.59 -43.12 -7.34
C ARG A 89 6.88 -43.87 -7.09
N ARG A 90 7.89 -43.21 -6.51
CA ARG A 90 9.16 -43.85 -6.20
C ARG A 90 9.02 -44.97 -5.18
N ALA A 91 8.20 -44.77 -4.15
CA ALA A 91 7.92 -45.81 -3.16
C ALA A 91 7.22 -47.02 -3.80
N LEU A 92 6.25 -46.78 -4.69
CA LEU A 92 5.55 -47.83 -5.43
C LEU A 92 6.49 -48.60 -6.36
N GLU A 93 7.36 -47.91 -7.10
CA GLU A 93 8.38 -48.54 -7.94
C GLU A 93 9.28 -49.48 -7.16
N LEU A 94 9.75 -49.05 -5.97
CA LEU A 94 10.59 -49.87 -5.11
C LEU A 94 9.86 -51.11 -4.60
N LEU A 95 8.57 -50.98 -4.28
CA LEU A 95 7.74 -52.10 -3.84
C LEU A 95 7.52 -53.10 -4.98
N LEU A 96 7.15 -52.61 -6.17
CA LEU A 96 7.01 -53.45 -7.36
C LEU A 96 8.32 -54.15 -7.71
N GLN A 97 9.47 -53.47 -7.60
CA GLN A 97 10.78 -54.10 -7.83
C GLN A 97 11.04 -55.25 -6.86
N LYS A 98 10.73 -55.07 -5.57
CA LYS A 98 10.85 -56.14 -4.57
C LYS A 98 9.93 -57.32 -4.88
N ASP A 99 8.66 -57.04 -5.17
CA ASP A 99 7.68 -58.08 -5.48
C ASP A 99 8.08 -58.85 -6.74
N THR A 100 8.50 -58.14 -7.80
CA THR A 100 8.96 -58.79 -9.04
C THR A 100 10.20 -59.65 -8.83
N ALA A 101 11.11 -59.27 -7.94
CA ALA A 101 12.26 -60.08 -7.59
C ALA A 101 11.83 -61.36 -6.85
N GLY A 102 10.95 -61.24 -5.83
CA GLY A 102 10.42 -62.40 -5.11
C GLY A 102 9.67 -63.36 -6.03
N TYR A 103 8.77 -62.86 -6.87
CA TYR A 103 8.06 -63.69 -7.84
C TYR A 103 8.99 -64.32 -8.89
N ALA A 104 10.08 -63.65 -9.27
CA ALA A 104 11.04 -64.22 -10.20
C ALA A 104 11.77 -65.41 -9.58
N GLU A 105 12.11 -65.36 -8.29
CA GLU A 105 12.70 -66.47 -7.54
C GLU A 105 11.71 -67.65 -7.43
N GLU A 106 10.46 -67.38 -7.08
CA GLU A 106 9.39 -68.39 -7.00
C GLU A 106 9.15 -69.07 -8.36
N LEU A 107 9.09 -68.29 -9.45
CA LEU A 107 8.92 -68.82 -10.80
C LEU A 107 10.13 -69.65 -11.24
N ALA A 108 11.35 -69.21 -10.90
CA ALA A 108 12.56 -69.94 -11.21
C ALA A 108 12.59 -71.30 -10.50
N ALA A 109 12.12 -71.39 -9.25
CA ALA A 109 11.96 -72.66 -8.54
C ALA A 109 10.98 -73.62 -9.24
N LEU A 110 10.00 -73.08 -9.95
CA LEU A 110 9.05 -73.83 -10.78
C LEU A 110 9.55 -74.08 -12.22
N GLY A 111 10.76 -73.66 -12.56
CA GLY A 111 11.32 -73.74 -13.92
C GLY A 111 10.65 -72.81 -14.94
N LYS A 112 9.90 -71.80 -14.48
CA LYS A 112 9.18 -70.82 -15.31
C LYS A 112 9.86 -69.45 -15.23
N THR A 113 9.56 -68.57 -16.17
CA THR A 113 10.08 -67.19 -16.19
C THR A 113 9.01 -66.20 -16.65
N PHE A 114 9.19 -64.93 -16.29
CA PHE A 114 8.36 -63.85 -16.81
C PHE A 114 8.54 -63.69 -18.31
N HIS A 115 7.43 -63.49 -19.02
CA HIS A 115 7.47 -63.05 -20.41
C HIS A 115 8.08 -61.65 -20.49
N LYS A 116 9.19 -61.51 -21.23
CA LYS A 116 9.82 -60.22 -21.52
C LYS A 116 9.62 -59.92 -23.00
N GLN A 117 8.86 -58.87 -23.30
CA GLN A 117 8.80 -58.34 -24.65
C GLN A 117 10.19 -57.78 -24.99
N ARG A 118 10.81 -58.27 -26.07
CA ARG A 118 12.06 -57.67 -26.58
C ARG A 118 11.73 -56.28 -27.13
N VAL A 119 12.50 -55.28 -26.72
CA VAL A 119 12.47 -53.92 -27.27
C VAL A 119 13.08 -53.94 -28.66
#